data_AF-A0A151J1V6-F1
#
_entry.id   AF-A0A151J1V6-F1
#
_cell.length_a   1.000
_cell.length_b   1.000
_cell.length_c   1.000
_cell.angle_alpha   90.00
_cell.angle_beta   90.00
_cell.angle_gamma   90.00
#
_symmetry.space_group_name_H-M   'P 1'
#
loop_
_entity.id
_entity.type
_entity.pdbx_description
1 polymer ?
#
loop_
_entity_poly.entity_id
_entity_poly.type
_entity_poly.pdbx_seq_one_letter_code
_entity_poly.pdbx_strand_id
1 'polypeptide(L)'
;MAVPKNLVDFTLETFNSLHDRLKFTLEFGDDKINFLDITIINPSYSPEMAPCDFFLFPKLKRTPKRRFSTIEEIKKKSLAELKAIPKEAFQQCFASWKQRWQKCIVL
;
A
#
# COMPACT_ATOMS: atom_id res chain seq x y z
N MET A 1 24.07 5.88 -16.01
CA MET A 1 24.31 7.35 -15.99
C MET A 1 24.16 7.81 -14.56
N ALA A 2 25.15 8.53 -14.02
CA ALA A 2 25.08 9.11 -12.67
C ALA A 2 24.54 10.54 -12.77
N VAL A 3 23.60 10.91 -11.89
CA VAL A 3 23.08 12.27 -11.81
C VAL A 3 24.03 13.11 -10.94
N PRO A 4 24.51 14.26 -11.43
CA PRO A 4 25.30 15.19 -10.63
C PRO A 4 24.54 15.61 -9.35
N LYS A 5 25.22 15.67 -8.19
CA LYS A 5 24.58 15.98 -6.88
C LYS A 5 23.73 17.26 -6.90
N ASN A 6 24.16 18.28 -7.64
CA ASN A 6 23.45 19.55 -7.78
C ASN A 6 22.15 19.47 -8.63
N LEU A 7 21.94 18.39 -9.37
CA LEU A 7 20.75 18.17 -10.19
C LEU A 7 19.78 17.16 -9.57
N VAL A 8 20.11 16.60 -8.40
CA VAL A 8 19.28 15.54 -7.78
C VAL A 8 17.91 16.08 -7.39
N ASP A 9 17.85 17.24 -6.74
CA ASP A 9 16.59 17.85 -6.33
C ASP A 9 15.73 18.23 -7.54
N PHE A 10 16.35 18.86 -8.55
CA PHE A 10 15.67 19.18 -9.81
C PHE A 10 15.15 17.92 -10.52
N THR A 11 15.94 16.85 -10.54
CA THR A 11 15.54 15.57 -11.14
C THR A 11 14.40 14.94 -10.36
N LEU A 12 14.43 15.00 -9.01
CA LEU A 12 13.37 14.51 -8.15
C LEU A 12 12.07 15.29 -8.33
N GLU A 13 12.14 16.62 -8.36
CA GLU A 13 11.00 17.50 -8.63
C GLU A 13 10.40 17.24 -10.00
N THR A 14 11.25 17.12 -11.02
CA THR A 14 10.81 16.77 -12.38
C THR A 14 10.14 15.40 -12.41
N PHE A 15 10.70 14.40 -11.73
CA PHE A 15 10.13 13.07 -11.71
C PHE A 15 8.79 13.02 -10.96
N ASN A 16 8.68 13.74 -9.85
CA ASN A 16 7.44 13.88 -9.07
C ASN A 16 6.38 14.71 -9.79
N SER A 17 6.75 15.61 -10.70
CA SER A 17 5.79 16.37 -11.51
C SER A 17 5.22 15.57 -12.69
N LEU A 18 5.90 14.49 -13.11
CA LEU A 18 5.40 13.59 -14.15
C LEU A 18 4.29 12.64 -13.67
N HIS A 19 4.05 12.56 -12.36
CA HIS A 19 2.99 11.73 -11.79
C HIS A 19 2.22 12.46 -10.68
N ASP A 20 0.99 12.85 -10.98
CA ASP A 20 0.08 13.49 -10.01
C ASP A 20 -0.24 12.63 -8.78
N ARG A 21 -0.02 11.32 -8.88
CA ARG A 21 -0.40 10.32 -7.89
C ARG A 21 0.77 9.63 -7.18
N LEU A 22 2.00 9.83 -7.65
CA LEU A 22 3.18 9.17 -7.11
C LEU A 22 4.21 10.23 -6.73
N LYS A 23 4.58 10.24 -5.46
CA LYS A 23 5.72 11.02 -4.96
C LYS A 23 6.80 10.07 -4.46
N PHE A 24 8.00 10.25 -4.97
CA PHE A 24 9.19 9.55 -4.54
C PHE A 24 9.92 10.41 -3.50
N THR A 25 10.41 9.77 -2.45
CA THR A 25 11.33 10.37 -1.49
C THR A 25 12.72 9.79 -1.70
N LEU A 26 13.72 10.66 -1.55
CA LEU A 26 15.13 10.28 -1.67
C LEU A 26 15.86 10.59 -0.36
N GLU A 27 16.74 9.69 0.06
CA GLU A 27 17.82 10.02 0.98
C GLU A 27 19.17 9.96 0.27
N PHE A 28 20.00 10.93 0.62
CA PHE A 28 21.39 10.98 0.23
C PHE A 28 22.22 10.18 1.24
N GLY A 29 22.79 9.07 0.80
CA GLY A 29 23.99 8.49 1.42
C GLY A 29 25.26 9.14 0.86
N ASP A 30 26.41 8.84 1.46
CA ASP A 30 27.70 9.48 1.10
C ASP A 30 28.01 9.43 -0.41
N ASP A 31 27.78 8.26 -1.03
CA ASP A 31 28.06 8.00 -2.46
C ASP A 31 26.88 7.38 -3.22
N LYS A 32 25.68 7.36 -2.62
CA LYS A 32 24.49 6.75 -3.24
C LYS A 32 23.22 7.45 -2.84
N ILE A 33 22.25 7.43 -3.74
CA ILE A 33 20.90 7.93 -3.51
C ILE A 33 19.98 6.72 -3.31
N ASN A 34 19.22 6.70 -2.22
CA ASN A 34 18.25 5.64 -1.95
C ASN A 34 16.83 6.18 -2.15
N PHE A 35 16.02 5.45 -2.93
CA PHE A 35 14.57 5.63 -2.93
C PHE A 35 14.01 4.87 -1.73
N LEU A 36 13.47 5.59 -0.74
CA LEU A 36 12.98 4.97 0.48
C LEU A 36 11.52 4.60 0.38
N ASP A 37 10.72 5.59 -0.01
CA ASP A 37 9.28 5.46 0.02
C ASP A 37 8.66 6.00 -1.27
N ILE A 38 7.60 5.31 -1.69
CA ILE A 38 6.68 5.80 -2.71
C ILE A 38 5.42 6.24 -1.97
N THR A 39 5.20 7.55 -1.89
CA THR A 39 4.00 8.14 -1.34
C THR A 39 2.92 8.21 -2.43
N ILE A 40 1.79 7.59 -2.14
CA ILE A 40 0.62 7.63 -3.03
C ILE A 40 -0.21 8.84 -2.66
N ILE A 41 -0.34 9.78 -3.58
CA ILE A 41 -1.32 10.83 -3.44
C ILE A 41 -2.66 10.25 -3.87
N ASN A 42 -3.51 9.98 -2.90
CA ASN A 42 -4.90 9.60 -3.13
C ASN A 42 -5.76 10.86 -2.96
N PRO A 43 -6.10 11.60 -4.04
CA PRO A 43 -6.82 12.87 -3.94
C PRO A 43 -8.22 12.71 -3.30
N SER A 44 -8.76 11.50 -3.29
CA SER A 44 -9.93 11.07 -2.53
C SER A 44 -9.71 9.63 -2.07
N TYR A 45 -9.98 9.34 -0.80
CA TYR A 45 -9.83 7.99 -0.27
C TYR A 45 -10.66 7.01 -1.10
N SER A 46 -9.97 6.13 -1.84
CA SER A 46 -10.55 5.06 -2.64
C SER A 46 -10.33 3.71 -1.93
N PRO A 47 -11.36 3.16 -1.26
CA PRO A 47 -11.29 1.86 -0.58
C PRO A 47 -10.85 0.73 -1.52
N GLU A 48 -11.09 0.90 -2.82
CA GLU A 48 -10.69 -0.07 -3.85
C GLU A 48 -9.18 -0.18 -4.02
N MET A 49 -8.41 0.82 -3.56
CA MET A 49 -6.95 0.83 -3.65
C MET A 49 -6.26 0.21 -2.45
N ALA A 50 -6.96 -0.01 -1.34
CA ALA A 50 -6.34 -0.49 -0.11
C ALA A 50 -6.60 -2.00 0.08
N PRO A 51 -5.57 -2.87 0.06
CA PRO A 51 -5.72 -4.31 0.27
C PRO A 51 -6.46 -4.64 1.59
N CYS A 52 -6.27 -3.79 2.60
CA CYS A 52 -7.00 -3.93 3.86
C CYS A 52 -8.52 -3.76 3.66
N ASP A 53 -8.94 -2.78 2.87
CA ASP A 53 -10.35 -2.40 2.72
C ASP A 53 -11.12 -3.33 1.79
N PHE A 54 -10.55 -3.72 0.64
CA PHE A 54 -11.26 -4.58 -0.32
C PHE A 54 -11.06 -6.08 -0.07
N PHE A 55 -10.04 -6.49 0.69
CA PHE A 55 -9.73 -7.92 0.90
C PHE A 55 -9.71 -8.33 2.37
N LEU A 56 -8.95 -7.65 3.23
CA LEU A 56 -8.74 -8.10 4.61
C LEU A 56 -9.98 -7.90 5.50
N PHE A 57 -10.53 -6.68 5.55
CA PHE A 57 -11.68 -6.35 6.36
C PHE A 57 -12.94 -7.10 5.95
N PRO A 58 -13.25 -7.31 4.65
CA PRO A 58 -14.36 -8.17 4.25
C PRO A 58 -14.22 -9.60 4.76
N LYS A 59 -13.01 -10.17 4.78
CA LYS A 59 -12.76 -11.51 5.35
C LYS A 59 -12.95 -11.53 6.87
N LEU A 60 -12.49 -10.51 7.59
CA LEU A 60 -12.69 -10.39 9.04
C LEU A 60 -14.15 -10.09 9.43
N LYS A 61 -14.87 -9.32 8.60
CA LYS A 61 -16.28 -8.94 8.80
C LYS A 61 -17.27 -10.03 8.38
N ARG A 62 -16.83 -11.09 7.68
CA ARG A 62 -17.66 -12.27 7.35
C ARG A 62 -17.96 -13.14 8.56
N THR A 63 -17.16 -13.03 9.61
CA THR A 63 -17.52 -13.55 10.93
C THR A 63 -18.84 -12.88 11.34
N PRO A 64 -19.91 -13.63 11.71
CA PRO A 64 -21.18 -13.02 12.08
C PRO A 64 -20.95 -11.93 13.12
N LYS A 65 -21.73 -10.83 13.05
CA LYS A 65 -21.76 -9.72 14.03
C LYS A 65 -22.16 -10.23 15.42
N ARG A 66 -21.38 -11.14 15.99
CA ARG A 66 -21.48 -11.61 17.35
C ARG A 66 -20.93 -10.50 18.22
N ARG A 67 -21.69 -10.17 19.27
CA ARG A 67 -21.16 -9.36 20.35
C ARG A 67 -20.10 -10.21 21.06
N PHE A 68 -18.93 -9.64 21.20
CA PHE A 68 -17.86 -10.20 22.02
C PHE A 68 -17.96 -9.57 23.41
N SER A 69 -17.72 -10.37 24.43
CA SER A 69 -17.84 -9.91 25.82
C SER A 69 -16.54 -9.26 26.30
N THR A 70 -15.40 -9.64 25.74
CA THR A 70 -14.08 -9.10 26.13
C THR A 70 -13.16 -8.81 24.95
N ILE A 71 -12.13 -8.00 25.18
CA ILE A 71 -11.11 -7.66 24.18
C ILE A 71 -10.26 -8.89 23.83
N GLU A 72 -9.97 -9.77 24.79
CA GLU A 72 -9.21 -11.00 24.55
C GLU A 72 -9.92 -11.92 23.58
N GLU A 73 -11.25 -12.02 23.70
CA GLU A 73 -12.08 -12.82 22.81
C GLU A 73 -12.00 -12.31 21.36
N ILE A 74 -12.12 -10.99 21.17
CA ILE A 74 -11.98 -10.33 19.86
C ILE A 74 -10.60 -10.60 19.27
N LYS A 75 -9.53 -10.41 20.05
CA LYS A 75 -8.15 -10.61 19.60
C LYS A 75 -7.91 -12.06 19.18
N LYS A 76 -8.29 -13.02 20.02
CA LYS A 76 -8.09 -14.45 19.77
C LYS A 76 -8.80 -14.89 18.50
N LYS A 77 -10.05 -14.46 18.31
CA LYS A 77 -10.83 -14.82 17.13
C LYS A 77 -10.33 -14.13 15.86
N SER A 78 -10.03 -12.83 15.94
CA SER A 78 -9.45 -12.10 14.80
C SER A 78 -8.13 -12.74 14.35
N LEU A 79 -7.28 -13.15 15.30
CA LEU A 79 -6.04 -13.85 15.00
C LEU A 79 -6.28 -15.22 14.34
N ALA A 80 -7.28 -15.98 14.81
CA ALA A 80 -7.62 -17.27 14.22
C ALA A 80 -8.11 -17.11 12.76
N GLU A 81 -8.99 -16.13 12.50
CA GLU A 81 -9.46 -15.80 11.15
C GLU A 81 -8.30 -15.36 10.25
N LEU A 82 -7.39 -14.51 10.75
CA LEU A 82 -6.19 -14.09 10.00
C LEU A 82 -5.30 -15.29 9.64
N LYS A 83 -5.07 -16.20 10.59
CA LYS A 83 -4.27 -17.42 10.36
C LYS A 83 -4.95 -18.42 9.41
N ALA A 84 -6.27 -18.37 9.30
CA ALA A 84 -7.03 -19.22 8.38
C ALA A 84 -6.96 -18.73 6.93
N ILE A 85 -6.49 -17.50 6.67
CA ILE A 85 -6.32 -17.01 5.30
C ILE A 85 -5.11 -17.70 4.67
N PRO A 86 -5.29 -18.48 3.59
CA PRO A 86 -4.18 -19.16 2.94
C PRO A 86 -3.25 -18.15 2.27
N LYS A 87 -1.96 -18.50 2.16
CA LYS A 87 -0.93 -17.66 1.53
C LYS A 87 -1.32 -17.29 0.10
N GLU A 88 -1.93 -18.23 -0.62
CA GLU A 88 -2.38 -18.09 -2.01
C GLU A 88 -3.42 -16.97 -2.14
N ALA A 89 -4.29 -16.80 -1.15
CA ALA A 89 -5.27 -15.71 -1.15
C ALA A 89 -4.60 -14.34 -1.01
N PHE A 90 -3.53 -14.24 -0.21
CA PHE A 90 -2.73 -13.01 -0.15
C PHE A 90 -2.03 -12.74 -1.47
N GLN A 91 -1.43 -13.75 -2.10
CA GLN A 91 -0.77 -13.60 -3.40
C GLN A 91 -1.75 -13.12 -4.49
N GLN A 92 -2.96 -13.70 -4.54
CA GLN A 92 -4.02 -13.26 -5.45
C GLN A 92 -4.48 -11.83 -5.16
N CYS A 93 -4.58 -11.46 -3.88
CA CYS A 93 -4.89 -10.08 -3.48
C CYS A 93 -3.83 -9.10 -4.02
N PHE A 94 -2.54 -9.40 -3.83
CA PHE A 94 -1.46 -8.56 -4.36
C PHE A 94 -1.43 -8.51 -5.89
N ALA A 95 -1.73 -9.61 -6.57
CA ALA A 95 -1.85 -9.62 -8.04
C ALA A 95 -3.01 -8.72 -8.52
N SER A 96 -4.18 -8.84 -7.88
CA SER A 96 -5.36 -8.00 -8.16
C SER A 96 -5.07 -6.54 -7.85
N TRP A 97 -4.35 -6.27 -6.76
CA TRP A 97 -3.91 -4.94 -6.39
C TRP A 97 -3.07 -4.31 -7.50
N LYS A 98 -2.04 -4.99 -7.99
CA LYS A 98 -1.21 -4.52 -9.13
C LYS A 98 -2.05 -4.15 -10.36
N GLN A 99 -3.08 -4.92 -10.68
CA GLN A 99 -4.00 -4.59 -11.79
C GLN A 99 -4.85 -3.35 -11.50
N ARG A 100 -5.35 -3.20 -10.27
CA ARG A 100 -6.10 -2.00 -9.84
C ARG A 100 -5.23 -0.74 -9.92
N TRP A 101 -3.96 -0.87 -9.57
CA TRP A 101 -2.96 0.19 -9.69
C TRP A 101 -2.74 0.64 -11.13
N GLN A 102 -2.61 -0.29 -12.08
CA GLN A 102 -2.47 0.07 -13.50
C GLN A 102 -3.64 0.93 -13.98
N LYS A 103 -4.87 0.64 -13.55
CA LYS A 103 -6.04 1.46 -13.88
C LYS A 103 -6.00 2.85 -13.25
N CYS A 104 -5.32 3.00 -12.12
CA CYS A 104 -5.24 4.25 -11.37
C CYS A 104 -4.10 5.16 -11.81
N ILE A 105 -3.04 4.62 -12.38
CA ILE A 105 -1.93 5.40 -12.95
C ILE A 105 -2.28 5.95 -14.34
N VAL A 106 -3.19 5.27 -15.06
CA VAL A 106 -3.60 5.63 -16.43
C VAL A 106 -4.79 6.60 -16.48
N LEU A 107 -5.51 6.78 -15.37
CA LEU A 107 -6.60 7.76 -15.20
C LEU A 107 -6.07 9.03 -14.53
#